data_AF-A6FZ47-F1
#
_entry.id   AF-A6FZ47-F1
#
_cell.length_a   1.000
_cell.length_b   1.000
_cell.length_c   1.000
_cell.angle_alpha   90.00
_cell.angle_beta   90.00
_cell.angle_gamma   90.00
#
_symmetry.space_group_name_H-M   'P 1'
#
loop_
_entity.id
_entity.type
_entity.pdbx_description
1 polymer ?
#
loop_
_entity_poly.entity_id
_entity_poly.type
_entity_poly.pdbx_seq_one_letter_code
_entity_poly.pdbx_strand_id
1 'polypeptide(L)'
;MTTNDPYAKVRGISGALLIFLGARASMRVISFLVFRLTDPPPGEITAEQFDRMQSIDAALLGVENLAAFVGMILFIIWTFRATKAIRASGKDTKLGPGLASLGWFIPFANVVLPWLGVRDILDKLGEKKMLAGIWWILWLINMPLNGAQNLGRQMSRMPDEIYDMLSADQLMAMEATFWPYFLIDTAAWAMLVLIVYKVREAVTK
;
A
#
# COMPACT_ATOMS: atom_id res chain seq x y z
N MET A 1 41.42 0.74 4.17
CA MET A 1 40.45 -0.37 4.01
C MET A 1 39.06 0.20 4.21
N THR A 2 38.33 0.50 3.14
CA THR A 2 36.89 0.77 3.23
C THR A 2 36.21 -0.58 3.47
N THR A 3 35.75 -0.83 4.68
CA THR A 3 34.88 -1.97 4.97
C THR A 3 33.70 -1.89 4.01
N ASN A 4 33.58 -2.88 3.11
CA ASN A 4 32.45 -3.00 2.19
C ASN A 4 31.21 -3.32 3.03
N ASP A 5 30.59 -2.30 3.61
CA ASP A 5 29.36 -2.45 4.37
C ASP A 5 28.25 -2.94 3.41
N PRO A 6 27.78 -4.19 3.58
CA PRO A 6 26.79 -4.78 2.68
C PRO A 6 25.44 -4.06 2.74
N TYR A 7 25.18 -3.28 3.80
CA TYR A 7 23.90 -2.61 4.05
C TYR A 7 23.84 -1.16 3.57
N ALA A 8 24.94 -0.57 3.07
CA ALA A 8 24.95 0.82 2.60
C ALA A 8 23.86 1.11 1.54
N LYS A 9 23.68 0.18 0.59
CA LYS A 9 22.66 0.28 -0.47
C LYS A 9 21.23 0.09 0.06
N VAL A 10 21.06 -0.64 1.17
CA VAL A 10 19.77 -0.86 1.82
C VAL A 10 19.34 0.42 2.53
N ARG A 11 20.25 1.09 3.25
CA ARG A 11 19.94 2.37 3.92
C ARG A 11 19.48 3.46 2.96
N GLY A 12 20.17 3.61 1.83
CA GLY A 12 19.79 4.60 0.81
C GLY A 12 18.39 4.36 0.24
N ILE A 13 18.08 3.12 -0.15
CA ILE A 13 16.77 2.82 -0.72
C ILE A 13 15.64 2.82 0.32
N SER A 14 15.93 2.43 1.57
CA SER A 14 14.95 2.56 2.67
C SER A 14 14.52 4.02 2.87
N GLY A 15 15.43 4.99 2.74
CA GLY A 15 15.09 6.41 2.84
C GLY A 15 14.07 6.85 1.78
N ALA A 16 14.35 6.55 0.51
CA ALA A 16 13.42 6.85 -0.59
C ALA A 16 12.08 6.11 -0.42
N LEU A 17 12.13 4.83 -0.07
CA LEU A 17 10.95 4.01 0.13
C LEU A 17 10.05 4.55 1.25
N LEU A 18 10.63 4.99 2.37
CA LEU A 18 9.87 5.60 3.46
C LEU A 18 9.10 6.85 3.01
N ILE A 19 9.67 7.67 2.13
CA ILE A 19 9.00 8.86 1.60
C ILE A 19 7.77 8.46 0.78
N PHE A 20 7.91 7.51 -0.16
CA PHE A 20 6.80 7.09 -1.01
C PHE A 20 5.72 6.31 -0.23
N LEU A 21 6.10 5.44 0.69
CA LEU A 21 5.14 4.74 1.55
C LEU A 21 4.42 5.71 2.50
N GLY A 22 5.15 6.67 3.07
CA GLY A 22 4.57 7.72 3.91
C GLY A 22 3.59 8.59 3.13
N ALA A 23 3.99 9.07 1.95
CA ALA A 23 3.12 9.82 1.05
C ALA A 23 1.85 9.02 0.70
N ARG A 24 1.98 7.73 0.39
CA ARG A 24 0.84 6.86 0.06
C ARG A 24 -0.08 6.62 1.26
N ALA A 25 0.45 6.48 2.47
CA ALA A 25 -0.36 6.35 3.69
C ALA A 25 -1.09 7.67 4.01
N SER A 26 -0.41 8.81 3.88
CA SER A 26 -0.98 10.14 4.14
C SER A 26 -2.01 10.57 3.09
N MET A 27 -1.87 10.11 1.83
CA MET A 27 -2.76 10.53 0.74
C MET A 27 -4.23 10.22 1.03
N ARG A 28 -4.52 9.12 1.74
CA ARG A 28 -5.91 8.79 2.13
C ARG A 28 -6.51 9.85 3.03
N VAL A 29 -5.76 10.30 4.03
CA VAL A 29 -6.17 11.36 4.94
C VAL A 29 -6.34 12.67 4.16
N ILE A 30 -5.43 12.97 3.25
CA ILE A 30 -5.52 14.16 2.39
C ILE A 30 -6.78 14.11 1.53
N SER A 31 -7.06 13.01 0.83
CA SER A 31 -8.25 12.86 -0.01
C SER A 31 -9.54 13.00 0.80
N PHE A 32 -9.58 12.42 2.01
CA PHE A 32 -10.71 12.59 2.92
C PHE A 32 -10.91 14.06 3.33
N LEU A 33 -9.82 14.75 3.69
CA LEU A 33 -9.88 16.16 4.06
C LEU A 33 -10.29 17.04 2.87
N VAL A 34 -9.75 16.78 1.67
CA VAL A 34 -10.14 17.50 0.46
C VAL A 34 -11.63 17.32 0.21
N PHE A 35 -12.11 16.07 0.20
CA PHE A 35 -13.54 15.77 0.04
C PHE A 35 -14.40 16.58 1.02
N ARG A 36 -14.08 16.50 2.32
CA ARG A 36 -14.79 17.25 3.38
C ARG A 36 -14.75 18.77 3.23
N LEU A 37 -13.65 19.31 2.71
CA LEU A 37 -13.49 20.76 2.51
C LEU A 37 -14.12 21.24 1.20
N THR A 38 -14.35 20.34 0.25
CA THR A 38 -14.98 20.62 -1.04
C THR A 38 -16.43 20.17 -1.12
N ASP A 39 -16.98 19.59 -0.04
CA ASP A 39 -18.38 19.16 0.03
C ASP A 39 -19.29 20.35 -0.30
N PRO A 40 -20.14 20.25 -1.33
CA PRO A 40 -21.07 21.31 -1.64
C PRO A 40 -22.06 21.50 -0.49
N PRO A 41 -22.52 22.74 -0.23
CA PRO A 41 -23.56 22.98 0.76
C PRO A 41 -24.82 22.17 0.41
N PRO A 42 -25.66 21.84 1.40
CA PRO A 42 -26.91 21.11 1.16
C PRO A 42 -27.76 21.83 0.13
N GLY A 43 -28.16 21.13 -0.94
CA GLY A 43 -28.91 21.71 -2.06
C GLY A 43 -28.66 20.96 -3.37
N GLU A 44 -29.17 21.51 -4.47
CA GLU A 44 -28.91 20.97 -5.81
C GLU A 44 -27.44 21.21 -6.20
N ILE A 45 -26.75 20.14 -6.56
CA ILE A 45 -25.38 20.19 -7.08
C ILE A 45 -25.45 20.61 -8.54
N THR A 46 -24.79 21.71 -8.89
CA THR A 46 -24.68 22.14 -10.28
C THR A 46 -23.77 21.20 -11.09
N ALA A 47 -24.00 21.08 -12.39
CA ALA A 47 -23.15 20.27 -13.28
C ALA A 47 -21.67 20.67 -13.19
N GLU A 48 -21.37 21.98 -13.11
CA GLU A 48 -20.00 22.49 -12.97
C GLU A 48 -19.35 22.05 -11.64
N GLN A 49 -20.09 22.06 -10.54
CA GLN A 49 -19.60 21.57 -9.25
C GLN A 49 -19.30 20.07 -9.30
N PHE A 50 -20.19 19.30 -9.92
CA PHE A 50 -20.00 17.86 -10.09
C PHE A 50 -18.74 17.56 -10.93
N ASP A 51 -18.57 18.21 -12.08
CA ASP A 51 -17.40 18.06 -12.95
C ASP A 51 -16.10 18.44 -12.21
N ARG A 52 -16.13 19.52 -11.43
CA ARG A 52 -14.98 19.93 -10.62
C ARG A 52 -14.64 18.88 -9.57
N MET A 53 -15.61 18.37 -8.82
CA MET A 53 -15.40 17.31 -7.82
C MET A 53 -14.82 16.06 -8.47
N GLN A 54 -15.34 15.65 -9.62
CA GLN A 54 -14.85 14.50 -10.37
C GLN A 54 -13.40 14.69 -10.84
N SER A 55 -13.05 15.89 -11.34
CA SER A 55 -11.69 16.20 -11.78
C SER A 55 -10.67 16.16 -10.64
N ILE A 56 -11.06 16.65 -9.44
CA ILE A 56 -10.22 16.64 -8.24
C ILE A 56 -10.01 15.21 -7.76
N ASP A 57 -11.08 14.40 -7.67
CA ASP A 57 -10.99 12.99 -7.27
C ASP A 57 -10.10 12.20 -8.23
N ALA A 58 -10.28 12.39 -9.54
CA ALA A 58 -9.46 11.74 -10.56
C ALA A 58 -7.97 12.11 -10.44
N ALA A 59 -7.66 13.39 -10.19
CA ALA A 59 -6.29 13.85 -10.01
C ALA A 59 -5.65 13.25 -8.75
N LEU A 60 -6.36 13.28 -7.61
CA LEU A 60 -5.89 12.69 -6.35
C LEU A 60 -5.64 11.19 -6.49
N LEU A 61 -6.58 10.47 -7.11
CA LEU A 61 -6.44 9.04 -7.38
C LEU A 61 -5.23 8.75 -8.29
N GLY A 62 -4.99 9.58 -9.30
CA GLY A 62 -3.82 9.47 -10.18
C GLY A 62 -2.51 9.61 -9.41
N VAL A 63 -2.38 10.64 -8.57
CA VAL A 63 -1.19 10.86 -7.73
C VAL A 63 -1.01 9.71 -6.71
N GLU A 64 -2.10 9.26 -6.09
CA GLU A 64 -2.09 8.13 -5.16
C GLU A 64 -1.56 6.85 -5.82
N ASN A 65 -2.07 6.53 -7.01
CA ASN A 65 -1.66 5.35 -7.77
C ASN A 65 -0.20 5.44 -8.21
N LEU A 66 0.26 6.63 -8.61
CA LEU A 66 1.66 6.83 -8.97
C LEU A 66 2.58 6.64 -7.77
N ALA A 67 2.23 7.20 -6.61
CA ALA A 67 3.00 7.02 -5.38
C ALA A 67 3.04 5.54 -4.95
N ALA A 68 1.91 4.84 -5.02
CA ALA A 68 1.82 3.42 -4.74
C ALA A 68 2.69 2.59 -5.70
N PHE A 69 2.64 2.90 -7.00
CA PHE A 69 3.41 2.20 -8.03
C PHE A 69 4.93 2.36 -7.82
N VAL A 70 5.40 3.59 -7.63
CA VAL A 70 6.81 3.86 -7.35
C VAL A 70 7.23 3.22 -6.02
N GLY A 71 6.41 3.35 -4.97
CA GLY A 71 6.63 2.71 -3.68
C GLY A 71 6.76 1.19 -3.79
N MET A 72 5.92 0.55 -4.61
CA MET A 72 5.96 -0.89 -4.85
C MET A 72 7.24 -1.33 -5.56
N ILE A 73 7.68 -0.60 -6.61
CA ILE A 73 8.95 -0.88 -7.29
C ILE A 73 10.12 -0.77 -6.30
N LEU A 74 10.16 0.32 -5.53
CA LEU A 74 11.18 0.52 -4.51
C LEU A 74 11.14 -0.58 -3.45
N PHE A 75 9.97 -1.05 -3.06
CA PHE A 75 9.79 -2.13 -2.10
C PHE A 75 10.34 -3.47 -2.61
N ILE A 76 10.10 -3.80 -3.87
CA ILE A 76 10.64 -5.01 -4.51
C ILE A 76 12.18 -4.94 -4.56
N ILE A 77 12.74 -3.81 -5.01
CA ILE A 77 14.19 -3.61 -5.06
C ILE A 77 14.78 -3.64 -3.64
N TRP A 78 14.12 -3.02 -2.68
CA TRP A 78 14.51 -3.01 -1.27
C TRP A 78 14.57 -4.43 -0.73
N THR A 79 13.56 -5.27 -1.00
CA THR A 79 13.49 -6.66 -0.56
C THR A 79 14.66 -7.46 -1.13
N PHE A 80 14.91 -7.34 -2.44
CA PHE A 80 16.06 -7.97 -3.09
C PHE A 80 17.39 -7.57 -2.43
N ARG A 81 17.59 -6.26 -2.21
CA ARG A 81 18.82 -5.71 -1.64
C ARG A 81 19.02 -6.12 -0.19
N ALA A 82 17.95 -6.09 0.62
CA ALA A 82 17.99 -6.49 2.02
C ALA A 82 18.37 -7.97 2.16
N THR A 83 17.70 -8.88 1.43
CA THR A 83 18.05 -10.30 1.43
C THR A 83 19.48 -10.54 0.97
N LYS A 84 19.93 -9.83 -0.09
CA LYS A 84 21.31 -9.95 -0.59
C LYS A 84 22.34 -9.46 0.44
N ALA A 85 22.07 -8.35 1.13
CA ALA A 85 22.95 -7.80 2.15
C ALA A 85 23.05 -8.72 3.37
N ILE A 86 21.94 -9.30 3.81
CA ILE A 86 21.89 -10.29 4.91
C ILE A 86 22.78 -11.49 4.57
N ARG A 87 22.64 -12.05 3.37
CA ARG A 87 23.50 -13.14 2.88
C ARG A 87 24.97 -12.75 2.81
N ALA A 88 25.28 -11.56 2.32
CA ALA A 88 26.65 -11.05 2.28
C ALA A 88 27.27 -10.86 3.67
N SER A 89 26.45 -10.67 4.71
CA SER A 89 26.90 -10.67 6.11
C SER A 89 27.07 -12.06 6.73
N GLY A 90 27.01 -13.13 5.93
CA GLY A 90 27.20 -14.51 6.39
C GLY A 90 25.97 -15.15 7.03
N LYS A 91 24.78 -14.53 6.91
CA LYS A 91 23.52 -15.09 7.43
C LYS A 91 22.73 -15.77 6.32
N ASP A 92 22.28 -16.99 6.55
CA ASP A 92 21.40 -17.68 5.60
C ASP A 92 19.97 -17.15 5.67
N THR A 93 19.40 -16.88 4.49
CA THR A 93 17.98 -16.54 4.29
C THR A 93 17.24 -17.74 3.73
N LYS A 94 16.01 -17.97 4.19
CA LYS A 94 15.15 -19.06 3.71
C LYS A 94 14.81 -18.91 2.23
N LEU A 95 14.58 -17.66 1.80
CA LEU A 95 14.34 -17.34 0.40
C LEU A 95 15.59 -16.73 -0.22
N GLY A 96 15.86 -17.09 -1.48
CA GLY A 96 16.85 -16.40 -2.29
C GLY A 96 16.39 -14.97 -2.62
N PRO A 97 17.30 -14.01 -2.86
CA PRO A 97 16.95 -12.62 -3.19
C PRO A 97 15.99 -12.50 -4.38
N GLY A 98 16.17 -13.33 -5.40
CA GLY A 98 15.28 -13.40 -6.56
C GLY A 98 13.87 -13.83 -6.18
N LEU A 99 13.71 -14.90 -5.39
CA LEU A 99 12.39 -15.40 -5.01
C LEU A 99 11.67 -14.45 -4.03
N ALA A 100 12.41 -13.80 -3.12
CA ALA A 100 11.87 -12.81 -2.20
C ALA A 100 11.32 -11.55 -2.90
N SER A 101 11.90 -11.18 -4.05
CA SER A 101 11.51 -9.98 -4.81
C SER A 101 10.58 -10.28 -5.98
N LEU A 102 10.82 -11.35 -6.72
CA LEU A 102 10.00 -11.73 -7.89
C LEU A 102 8.79 -12.59 -7.52
N GLY A 103 8.69 -13.05 -6.27
CA GLY A 103 7.52 -13.78 -5.77
C GLY A 103 6.20 -13.02 -5.93
N TRP A 104 6.25 -11.69 -6.06
CA TRP A 104 5.12 -10.82 -6.37
C TRP A 104 4.47 -11.08 -7.74
N PHE A 105 5.22 -11.63 -8.70
CA PHE A 105 4.77 -11.84 -10.08
C PHE A 105 4.40 -13.29 -10.38
N ILE A 106 4.62 -14.19 -9.41
CA ILE A 106 4.28 -15.60 -9.56
C ILE A 106 2.84 -15.79 -9.09
N PRO A 107 1.90 -16.23 -9.96
CA PRO A 107 0.51 -16.48 -9.56
C PRO A 107 0.44 -17.42 -8.36
N PHE A 108 -0.48 -17.15 -7.44
CA PHE A 108 -0.69 -17.85 -6.15
C PHE A 108 0.47 -17.69 -5.14
N ALA A 109 1.72 -17.74 -5.60
CA ALA A 109 2.86 -17.54 -4.73
C ALA A 109 2.97 -16.09 -4.24
N ASN A 110 2.42 -15.13 -5.00
CA ASN A 110 2.25 -13.73 -4.56
C ASN A 110 1.40 -13.58 -3.28
N VAL A 111 0.63 -14.60 -2.89
CA VAL A 111 -0.14 -14.63 -1.63
C VAL A 111 0.74 -14.98 -0.42
N VAL A 112 1.92 -15.57 -0.61
CA VAL A 112 2.74 -16.11 0.49
C VAL A 112 4.18 -15.61 0.46
N LEU A 113 4.81 -15.55 -0.72
CA LEU A 113 6.23 -15.22 -0.86
C LEU A 113 6.59 -13.81 -0.38
N PRO A 114 5.80 -12.75 -0.64
CA PRO A 114 6.11 -11.43 -0.11
C PRO A 114 6.17 -11.40 1.42
N TRP A 115 5.18 -12.01 2.07
CA TRP A 115 5.15 -12.15 3.52
C TRP A 115 6.36 -12.91 4.05
N LEU A 116 6.68 -14.07 3.45
CA LEU A 116 7.84 -14.87 3.84
C LEU A 116 9.15 -14.10 3.68
N GLY A 117 9.31 -13.34 2.59
CA GLY A 117 10.51 -12.55 2.33
C GLY A 117 10.73 -11.48 3.38
N VAL A 118 9.69 -10.69 3.69
CA VAL A 118 9.76 -9.64 4.73
C VAL A 118 9.96 -10.25 6.11
N ARG A 119 9.25 -11.34 6.42
CA ARG A 119 9.36 -12.07 7.69
C ARG A 119 10.79 -12.58 7.91
N ASP A 120 11.41 -13.12 6.87
CA ASP A 120 12.79 -13.64 6.92
C ASP A 120 13.81 -12.49 7.08
N ILE A 121 13.61 -11.35 6.42
CA ILE A 121 14.43 -10.14 6.64
C ILE A 121 14.36 -9.70 8.10
N LEU A 122 13.15 -9.57 8.66
CA LEU A 122 12.97 -9.17 10.06
C LEU A 122 13.62 -10.17 11.03
N ASP A 123 13.42 -11.46 10.81
CA ASP A 123 14.03 -12.52 11.61
C ASP A 123 15.55 -12.39 11.68
N LYS A 124 16.20 -12.25 10.51
CA LYS A 124 17.66 -12.22 10.42
C LYS A 124 18.29 -10.94 10.97
N LEU A 125 17.49 -9.89 11.11
CA LEU A 125 17.89 -8.64 11.73
C LEU A 125 17.51 -8.55 13.22
N GLY A 126 16.92 -9.60 13.79
CA GLY A 126 16.51 -9.62 15.20
C GLY A 126 15.24 -8.82 15.50
N GLU A 127 14.48 -8.46 14.47
CA GLU A 127 13.25 -7.68 14.57
C GLU A 127 12.01 -8.58 14.70
N LYS A 128 10.90 -7.99 15.15
CA LYS A 128 9.64 -8.71 15.42
C LYS A 128 8.99 -9.21 14.11
N LYS A 129 9.11 -10.51 13.83
CA LYS A 129 8.47 -11.21 12.68
C LYS A 129 6.95 -10.99 12.57
N MET A 130 6.27 -10.76 13.69
CA MET A 130 4.83 -10.51 13.74
C MET A 130 4.42 -9.27 12.94
N LEU A 131 5.31 -8.28 12.78
CA LEU A 131 5.03 -7.08 11.98
C LEU A 131 4.71 -7.43 10.52
N ALA A 132 5.47 -8.36 9.94
CA ALA A 132 5.19 -8.86 8.59
C ALA A 132 3.83 -9.56 8.51
N GLY A 133 3.46 -10.33 9.53
CA GLY A 133 2.16 -11.01 9.59
C GLY A 133 1.00 -10.03 9.66
N ILE A 134 1.08 -9.02 10.54
CA ILE A 134 0.04 -7.98 10.68
C ILE A 134 -0.11 -7.21 9.37
N TRP A 135 1.00 -6.72 8.80
CA TRP A 135 0.99 -6.04 7.51
C TRP A 135 0.31 -6.88 6.43
N TRP A 136 0.68 -8.16 6.34
CA TRP A 136 0.17 -9.03 5.29
C TRP A 136 -1.32 -9.30 5.42
N ILE A 137 -1.81 -9.54 6.64
CA ILE A 137 -3.24 -9.73 6.90
C ILE A 137 -4.02 -8.48 6.51
N LEU A 138 -3.53 -7.29 6.90
CA LEU A 138 -4.16 -6.02 6.51
C LEU A 138 -4.22 -5.88 4.98
N TRP A 139 -3.11 -6.20 4.29
CA TRP A 139 -3.07 -6.14 2.83
C TRP A 139 -4.02 -7.13 2.16
N LEU A 140 -4.15 -8.36 2.69
CA LEU A 140 -5.10 -9.36 2.18
C LEU A 140 -6.56 -8.95 2.40
N ILE A 141 -6.89 -8.35 3.54
CA ILE A 141 -8.24 -7.80 3.81
C ILE A 141 -8.52 -6.60 2.88
N ASN A 142 -7.49 -5.83 2.54
CA ASN A 142 -7.62 -4.69 1.65
C ASN A 142 -8.06 -5.08 0.22
N MET A 143 -7.71 -6.28 -0.25
CA MET A 143 -8.05 -6.75 -1.60
C MET A 143 -9.56 -6.79 -1.88
N PRO A 144 -10.39 -7.55 -1.12
CA PRO A 144 -11.83 -7.57 -1.35
C PRO A 144 -12.47 -6.20 -1.11
N LEU A 145 -12.00 -5.45 -0.12
CA LEU A 145 -12.50 -4.09 0.16
C LEU A 145 -12.24 -3.13 -1.01
N ASN A 146 -11.03 -3.17 -1.58
CA ASN A 146 -10.71 -2.39 -2.77
C ASN A 146 -11.56 -2.82 -3.97
N GLY A 147 -11.78 -4.12 -4.14
CA GLY A 147 -12.66 -4.66 -5.18
C GLY A 147 -14.09 -4.12 -5.08
N ALA A 148 -14.68 -4.17 -3.88
CA ALA A 148 -16.01 -3.63 -3.61
C ALA A 148 -16.10 -2.13 -3.89
N GLN A 149 -15.09 -1.35 -3.46
CA GLN A 149 -15.02 0.10 -3.71
C GLN A 149 -14.85 0.43 -5.20
N ASN A 150 -14.04 -0.33 -5.93
CA ASN A 150 -13.86 -0.14 -7.37
C ASN A 150 -15.12 -0.51 -8.14
N LEU A 151 -15.82 -1.57 -7.74
CA LEU A 151 -17.10 -1.94 -8.32
C LEU A 151 -18.14 -0.84 -8.05
N GLY A 152 -18.19 -0.34 -6.82
CA GLY A 152 -19.09 0.75 -6.45
C GLY A 152 -18.90 2.01 -7.29
N ARG A 153 -17.63 2.43 -7.48
CA ARG A 153 -17.28 3.56 -8.35
C ARG A 153 -17.56 3.32 -9.84
N GLN A 154 -17.56 2.07 -10.29
CA GLN A 154 -17.95 1.73 -11.66
C GLN A 154 -19.46 1.80 -11.82
N MET A 155 -20.22 1.29 -10.86
CA MET A 155 -21.68 1.32 -10.87
C MET A 155 -22.21 2.76 -10.78
N SER A 156 -21.56 3.64 -10.02
CA SER A 156 -21.94 5.07 -9.96
C SER A 156 -21.67 5.85 -11.25
N ARG A 157 -21.05 5.23 -12.26
CA ARG A 157 -20.80 5.82 -13.59
C ARG A 157 -21.68 5.20 -14.67
N MET A 158 -22.50 4.21 -14.31
CA MET A 158 -23.46 3.61 -15.23
C MET A 158 -24.65 4.56 -15.43
N PRO A 159 -25.37 4.48 -16.57
CA PRO A 159 -26.61 5.23 -16.78
C PRO A 159 -27.61 5.01 -15.65
N ASP A 160 -28.41 6.04 -15.33
CA ASP A 160 -29.37 6.04 -14.21
C ASP A 160 -30.32 4.83 -14.24
N GLU A 161 -30.71 4.38 -15.44
CA GLU A 161 -31.53 3.19 -15.66
C GLU A 161 -30.94 1.92 -15.02
N ILE A 162 -29.61 1.80 -14.97
CA ILE A 162 -28.89 0.66 -14.38
C ILE A 162 -28.66 0.89 -12.88
N TYR A 163 -28.47 2.14 -12.48
CA TYR A 163 -28.29 2.52 -11.08
C TYR A 163 -29.57 2.31 -10.27
N ASP A 164 -30.73 2.66 -10.83
CA ASP A 164 -32.06 2.47 -10.22
C ASP A 164 -32.45 1.00 -10.07
N MET A 165 -31.74 0.08 -10.75
CA MET A 165 -31.91 -1.37 -10.55
C MET A 165 -31.21 -1.87 -9.28
N LEU A 166 -30.34 -1.08 -8.65
CA LEU A 166 -29.66 -1.46 -7.42
C LEU A 166 -30.62 -1.34 -6.23
N SER A 167 -30.65 -2.36 -5.37
CA SER A 167 -31.44 -2.28 -4.15
C SER A 167 -30.79 -1.29 -3.17
N ALA A 168 -31.60 -0.67 -2.31
CA ALA A 168 -31.10 0.18 -1.22
C ALA A 168 -30.05 -0.54 -0.36
N ASP A 169 -30.20 -1.86 -0.16
CA ASP A 169 -29.24 -2.69 0.55
C ASP A 169 -27.87 -2.75 -0.14
N GLN A 170 -27.82 -2.78 -1.47
CA GLN A 170 -26.57 -2.77 -2.23
C GLN A 170 -25.86 -1.41 -2.11
N LEU A 171 -26.60 -0.31 -2.17
CA LEU A 171 -26.06 1.03 -1.98
C LEU A 171 -25.51 1.23 -0.56
N MET A 172 -26.26 0.80 0.45
CA MET A 172 -25.80 0.83 1.85
C MET A 172 -24.56 -0.03 2.08
N ALA A 173 -24.49 -1.23 1.47
CA ALA A 173 -23.33 -2.10 1.58
C ALA A 173 -22.07 -1.45 0.97
N MET A 174 -22.21 -0.75 -0.16
CA MET A 174 -21.10 -0.02 -0.78
C MET A 174 -20.58 1.11 0.11
N GLU A 175 -21.47 1.92 0.68
CA GLU A 175 -21.09 2.98 1.62
C GLU A 175 -20.45 2.40 2.89
N ALA A 176 -21.01 1.33 3.44
CA ALA A 176 -20.49 0.67 4.64
C ALA A 176 -19.07 0.12 4.47
N THR A 177 -18.63 -0.17 3.23
CA THR A 177 -17.25 -0.63 2.96
C THR A 177 -16.22 0.49 2.92
N PHE A 178 -16.63 1.76 2.85
CA PHE A 178 -15.70 2.90 2.77
C PHE A 178 -14.79 3.00 3.99
N TRP A 179 -15.37 3.05 5.19
CA TRP A 179 -14.61 3.20 6.43
C TRP A 179 -13.65 2.03 6.71
N PRO A 180 -14.09 0.76 6.61
CA PRO A 180 -13.19 -0.38 6.72
C PRO A 180 -12.05 -0.33 5.70
N TYR A 181 -12.36 -0.02 4.44
CA TYR A 181 -11.36 0.10 3.40
C TYR A 181 -10.31 1.18 3.73
N PHE A 182 -10.78 2.38 4.08
CA PHE A 182 -9.93 3.51 4.44
C PHE A 182 -8.96 3.16 5.57
N LEU A 183 -9.48 2.58 6.66
CA LEU A 183 -8.67 2.25 7.84
C LEU A 183 -7.67 1.13 7.56
N ILE A 184 -8.11 0.06 6.89
CA ILE A 184 -7.27 -1.10 6.58
C ILE A 184 -6.17 -0.74 5.58
N ASP A 185 -6.49 0.00 4.50
CA ASP A 185 -5.50 0.46 3.53
C ASP A 185 -4.45 1.35 4.21
N THR A 186 -4.88 2.36 4.96
CA THR A 186 -3.99 3.29 5.68
C THR A 186 -3.09 2.54 6.66
N ALA A 187 -3.66 1.60 7.45
CA ALA A 187 -2.91 0.79 8.38
C ALA A 187 -1.90 -0.14 7.67
N ALA A 188 -2.26 -0.75 6.54
CA ALA A 188 -1.36 -1.61 5.77
C ALA A 188 -0.12 -0.83 5.29
N TRP A 189 -0.31 0.38 4.73
CA TRP A 189 0.80 1.22 4.29
C TRP A 189 1.63 1.75 5.45
N ALA A 190 1.00 2.17 6.55
CA ALA A 190 1.71 2.61 7.77
C ALA A 190 2.55 1.48 8.38
N MET A 191 2.06 0.24 8.33
CA MET A 191 2.83 -0.93 8.77
C MET A 191 4.06 -1.18 7.89
N LEU A 192 3.99 -0.96 6.58
CA LEU A 192 5.18 -1.01 5.72
C LEU A 192 6.19 0.08 6.07
N VAL A 193 5.74 1.31 6.34
CA VAL A 193 6.61 2.39 6.81
C VAL A 193 7.35 1.94 8.07
N LEU A 194 6.64 1.39 9.05
CA LEU A 194 7.22 0.89 10.29
C LEU A 194 8.24 -0.23 10.06
N ILE A 195 7.91 -1.21 9.21
CA ILE A 195 8.81 -2.33 8.86
C ILE A 195 10.10 -1.81 8.22
N VAL A 196 9.99 -0.94 7.22
CA VAL A 196 11.15 -0.39 6.50
C VAL A 196 11.99 0.48 7.44
N TYR A 197 11.35 1.25 8.32
CA TYR A 197 12.02 2.04 9.34
C TYR A 197 12.82 1.15 10.30
N LYS A 198 12.20 0.08 10.83
CA LYS A 198 12.85 -0.86 11.75
C LYS A 198 14.04 -1.57 11.11
N VAL A 199 13.89 -2.03 9.87
CA VAL A 199 15.01 -2.62 9.12
C VAL A 199 16.12 -1.60 8.91
N ARG A 200 15.81 -0.35 8.55
CA ARG A 200 16.81 0.71 8.39
C ARG A 200 17.56 0.98 9.70
N GLU A 201 16.85 1.04 10.82
CA GLU A 201 17.42 1.21 12.16
C GLU A 201 18.38 0.06 12.50
N ALA A 202 17.95 -1.18 12.28
CA ALA A 202 18.73 -2.38 12.57
C ALA A 202 20.04 -2.47 11.77
N VAL A 203 20.06 -2.02 10.51
CA VAL A 203 21.25 -2.06 9.64
C VAL A 203 22.14 -0.82 9.73
N THR A 204 21.81 0.11 10.63
CA THR A 204 22.64 1.29 10.95
C THR A 204 23.44 1.11 12.22
N LYS A 205 23.06 0.14 13.07
CA LYS A 205 23.79 -0.29 14.26
C LYS A 205 24.95 -1.19 13.85
#